data_AF-A0A8S3ZFM7-F1
#
_entry.id   AF-A0A8S3ZFM7-F1
#
_cell.length_a   1.000
_cell.length_b   1.000
_cell.length_c   1.000
_cell.angle_alpha   90.00
_cell.angle_beta   90.00
_cell.angle_gamma   90.00
#
_symmetry.space_group_name_H-M   'P 1'
#
loop_
_entity.id
_entity.type
_entity.pdbx_description
1 polymer ?
#
loop_
_entity_poly.entity_id
_entity_poly.type
_entity_poly.pdbx_seq_one_letter_code
_entity_poly.pdbx_strand_id
1 'polypeptide(L)'
;MHSFKKNKMYMSAQIFPDPGFRREMKQLLVYCVHEGCVEQLRFSNLERHVKECVHREVQCINSPRGCRELIKFKDVELHLKECGYRPIICEQCGSEFSFNSKQEHDLEQCPEALVSCTYLCGQEMKRRLLEDHKAVCPKKPAECQFKILGCTFTGSSEEVRKHEQDVGSHFQVLLECFTTFRLQSLEMQKNLEETKRNQERIDNIVKNIHRELKLKMVQQVERLIIAEQKVEEHVQQLATVTEEAQHTRQSIEQLKALIPQVASHDRQVASHEIRMAEMDLRFQMIETASYDGKLLWKIRDFSHRKR
;
A
#
# COMPACT_ATOMS: atom_id res chain seq x y z
N MET A 1 18.63 -16.53 -73.84
CA MET A 1 19.11 -17.25 -72.63
C MET A 1 20.49 -16.73 -72.27
N HIS A 2 20.68 -16.09 -71.12
CA HIS A 2 21.83 -16.23 -70.21
C HIS A 2 21.50 -15.46 -68.91
N SER A 3 21.67 -16.17 -67.79
CA SER A 3 21.15 -15.87 -66.45
C SER A 3 22.08 -14.94 -65.67
N PHE A 4 21.57 -13.87 -65.05
CA PHE A 4 22.32 -13.02 -64.13
C PHE A 4 22.30 -13.60 -62.70
N LYS A 5 23.49 -13.88 -62.16
CA LYS A 5 23.72 -14.42 -60.80
C LYS A 5 23.43 -13.37 -59.71
N LYS A 6 22.83 -13.83 -58.61
CA LYS A 6 22.36 -13.08 -57.42
C LYS A 6 23.47 -12.34 -56.66
N ASN A 7 23.20 -11.12 -56.18
CA ASN A 7 23.98 -10.40 -55.16
C ASN A 7 23.89 -11.12 -53.79
N LYS A 8 25.03 -11.32 -53.12
CA LYS A 8 25.13 -11.88 -51.76
C LYS A 8 25.25 -10.75 -50.73
N MET A 9 24.44 -10.82 -49.67
CA MET A 9 24.51 -9.94 -48.49
C MET A 9 25.23 -10.72 -47.37
N TYR A 10 26.28 -10.14 -46.78
CA TYR A 10 27.13 -10.82 -45.77
C TYR A 10 26.67 -10.50 -44.34
N MET A 11 26.67 -11.49 -43.44
CA MET A 11 26.36 -11.30 -42.01
C MET A 11 27.59 -10.85 -41.21
N SER A 12 27.39 -10.13 -40.09
CA SER A 12 28.48 -9.49 -39.29
C SER A 12 29.60 -10.44 -38.85
N ALA A 13 29.28 -11.72 -38.61
CA ALA A 13 30.25 -12.77 -38.27
C ALA A 13 31.21 -13.16 -39.43
N GLN A 14 30.94 -12.70 -40.64
CA GLN A 14 31.76 -12.93 -41.84
C GLN A 14 32.60 -11.70 -42.21
N ILE A 15 32.53 -10.62 -41.43
CA ILE A 15 33.32 -9.40 -41.63
C ILE A 15 34.55 -9.49 -40.73
N PHE A 16 35.66 -9.92 -41.31
CA PHE A 16 36.94 -9.99 -40.62
C PHE A 16 37.66 -8.63 -40.74
N PRO A 17 38.07 -8.00 -39.63
CA PRO A 17 38.78 -6.73 -39.68
C PRO A 17 40.16 -6.94 -40.29
N ASP A 18 40.38 -6.40 -41.49
CA ASP A 18 41.64 -6.51 -42.22
C ASP A 18 42.78 -5.77 -41.47
N PRO A 19 43.78 -6.49 -40.93
CA PRO A 19 44.91 -5.90 -40.22
C PRO A 19 45.87 -5.14 -41.15
N GLY A 20 45.85 -5.41 -42.46
CA GLY A 20 46.55 -4.65 -43.49
C GLY A 20 45.88 -3.29 -43.69
N PHE A 21 44.56 -3.29 -43.89
CA PHE A 21 43.77 -2.06 -43.99
C PHE A 21 43.88 -1.17 -42.75
N ARG A 22 43.88 -1.73 -41.53
CA ARG A 22 44.11 -0.94 -40.30
C ARG A 22 45.51 -0.33 -40.23
N ARG A 23 46.52 -0.99 -40.79
CA ARG A 23 47.90 -0.47 -40.84
C ARG A 23 48.02 0.68 -41.85
N GLU A 24 47.38 0.56 -43.01
CA GLU A 24 47.32 1.63 -44.02
C GLU A 24 46.48 2.82 -43.53
N MET A 25 45.33 2.57 -42.90
CA MET A 25 44.47 3.61 -42.33
C MET A 25 45.20 4.46 -41.30
N LYS A 26 46.02 3.85 -40.44
CA LYS A 26 46.85 4.58 -39.45
C LYS A 26 47.87 5.52 -40.08
N GLN A 27 48.28 5.27 -41.34
CA GLN A 27 49.25 6.08 -42.06
C GLN A 27 48.62 7.21 -42.87
N LEU A 28 47.29 7.19 -43.09
CA LEU A 28 46.56 8.24 -43.81
C LEU A 28 46.70 9.58 -43.10
N LEU A 29 46.92 10.63 -43.90
CA LEU A 29 46.87 12.00 -43.43
C LEU A 29 45.43 12.46 -43.37
N VAL A 30 45.02 12.94 -42.20
CA VAL A 30 43.67 13.44 -41.91
C VAL A 30 43.78 14.82 -41.27
N TYR A 31 42.75 15.63 -41.47
CA TYR A 31 42.62 16.93 -40.83
C TYR A 31 42.09 16.78 -39.40
N CYS A 32 42.44 17.74 -38.53
CA CYS A 32 41.82 17.85 -37.22
C CYS A 32 40.32 18.11 -37.33
N VAL A 33 39.55 17.59 -36.35
CA VAL A 33 38.10 17.75 -36.27
C VAL A 33 37.65 19.06 -35.62
N HIS A 34 38.58 19.82 -35.01
CA HIS A 34 38.25 21.07 -34.33
C HIS A 34 38.20 22.27 -35.28
N GLU A 35 37.13 23.05 -35.17
CA GLU A 35 36.86 24.23 -35.99
C GLU A 35 37.97 25.30 -35.87
N GLY A 36 38.66 25.53 -37.00
CA GLY A 36 39.77 26.47 -37.13
C GLY A 36 41.16 25.88 -36.93
N CYS A 37 41.29 24.57 -36.70
CA CYS A 37 42.58 23.89 -36.77
C CYS A 37 42.87 23.44 -38.22
N VAL A 38 44.04 23.82 -38.76
CA VAL A 38 44.45 23.49 -40.13
C VAL A 38 45.51 22.37 -40.20
N GLU A 39 45.84 21.75 -39.07
CA GLU A 39 46.87 20.71 -39.02
C GLU A 39 46.42 19.42 -39.71
N GLN A 40 47.30 18.89 -40.56
CA GLN A 40 47.21 17.55 -41.13
C GLN A 40 48.19 16.61 -40.44
N LEU A 41 47.69 15.47 -39.99
CA LEU A 41 48.48 14.51 -39.23
C LEU A 41 48.06 13.08 -39.58
N ARG A 42 48.95 12.13 -39.27
CA ARG A 42 48.62 10.71 -39.44
C ARG A 42 47.47 10.33 -38.52
N PHE A 43 46.53 9.53 -39.01
CA PHE A 43 45.38 9.04 -38.23
C PHE A 43 45.81 8.40 -36.90
N SER A 44 46.98 7.75 -36.84
CA SER A 44 47.55 7.21 -35.60
C SER A 44 47.74 8.24 -34.48
N ASN A 45 47.97 9.51 -34.83
CA ASN A 45 48.26 10.60 -33.89
C ASN A 45 47.07 11.53 -33.66
N LEU A 46 45.96 11.33 -34.39
CA LEU A 46 44.78 12.19 -34.34
C LEU A 46 44.19 12.26 -32.92
N GLU A 47 44.07 11.12 -32.24
CA GLU A 47 43.47 11.07 -30.90
C GLU A 47 44.26 11.90 -29.88
N ARG A 48 45.60 11.86 -29.93
CA ARG A 48 46.45 12.67 -29.05
C ARG A 48 46.32 14.15 -29.39
N HIS A 49 46.43 14.50 -30.67
CA HIS A 49 46.29 15.89 -31.11
C HIS A 49 44.93 16.47 -30.71
N VAL A 50 43.81 15.77 -30.91
CA VAL A 50 42.47 16.26 -30.53
C VAL A 50 42.43 16.63 -29.04
N LYS A 51 43.02 15.82 -28.16
CA LYS A 51 43.08 16.12 -26.71
C LYS A 51 43.99 17.31 -26.37
N GLU A 52 45.03 17.55 -27.15
CA GLU A 52 46.04 18.60 -26.91
C GLU A 52 45.83 19.87 -27.77
N CYS A 53 44.93 19.82 -28.74
CA CYS A 53 44.71 20.87 -29.73
C CYS A 53 44.33 22.18 -29.04
N VAL A 54 44.96 23.28 -29.43
CA VAL A 54 44.68 24.62 -28.87
C VAL A 54 43.32 25.18 -29.30
N HIS A 55 42.74 24.61 -30.35
CA HIS A 55 41.40 24.95 -30.85
C HIS A 55 40.29 24.09 -30.24
N ARG A 56 40.62 23.11 -29.38
CA ARG A 56 39.59 22.32 -28.68
C ARG A 56 38.75 23.22 -27.79
N GLU A 57 37.47 22.91 -27.70
CA GLU A 57 36.56 23.63 -26.80
C GLU A 57 36.56 23.01 -25.41
N VAL A 58 36.63 23.86 -24.39
CA VAL A 58 36.58 23.49 -22.98
C VAL A 58 35.50 24.30 -22.28
N GLN A 59 34.88 23.71 -21.25
CA GLN A 59 33.94 24.44 -20.41
C GLN A 59 34.70 25.38 -19.46
N CYS A 60 34.13 26.55 -19.21
CA CYS A 60 34.68 27.48 -18.22
C CYS A 60 34.75 26.84 -16.82
N ILE A 61 35.84 27.09 -16.08
CA ILE A 61 35.98 26.65 -14.68
C ILE A 61 34.91 27.26 -13.76
N ASN A 62 34.35 28.42 -14.14
CA ASN A 62 33.24 29.07 -13.43
C ASN A 62 31.87 28.53 -13.86
N SER A 63 31.81 27.38 -14.56
CA SER A 63 30.55 26.75 -14.94
C SER A 63 29.65 26.38 -13.75
N PRO A 64 30.19 25.91 -12.60
CA PRO A 64 29.39 25.71 -11.38
C PRO A 64 28.75 26.99 -10.85
N ARG A 65 29.30 28.17 -11.17
CA ARG A 65 28.73 29.49 -10.80
C ARG A 65 27.74 30.04 -11.83
N GLY A 66 27.55 29.36 -12.95
CA GLY A 66 26.57 29.72 -13.97
C GLY A 66 27.14 30.05 -15.36
N CYS A 67 28.46 30.01 -15.56
CA CYS A 67 29.03 30.23 -16.90
C CYS A 67 28.74 29.02 -17.82
N ARG A 68 28.10 29.26 -18.97
CA ARG A 68 27.76 28.20 -19.94
C ARG A 68 28.55 28.29 -21.25
N GLU A 69 29.59 29.13 -21.28
CA GLU A 69 30.40 29.33 -22.48
C GLU A 69 31.33 28.14 -22.73
N LEU A 70 31.38 27.71 -24.00
CA LEU A 70 32.39 26.80 -24.54
C LEU A 70 33.49 27.65 -25.15
N ILE A 71 34.71 27.51 -24.64
CA ILE A 71 35.83 28.40 -24.95
C ILE A 71 36.91 27.59 -25.64
N LYS A 72 37.51 28.12 -26.71
CA LYS A 72 38.69 27.51 -27.32
C LYS A 72 39.85 27.56 -26.34
N PHE A 73 40.60 26.47 -26.19
CA PHE A 73 41.66 26.35 -25.18
C PHE A 73 42.67 27.52 -25.22
N LYS A 74 43.02 28.02 -26.41
CA LYS A 74 43.87 29.22 -26.59
C LYS A 74 43.34 30.52 -25.98
N ASP A 75 42.02 30.66 -25.83
CA ASP A 75 41.34 31.90 -25.40
C ASP A 75 40.89 31.83 -23.93
N VAL A 76 41.16 30.71 -23.23
CA VAL A 76 40.71 30.48 -21.85
C VAL A 76 41.24 31.54 -20.89
N GLU A 77 42.51 31.92 -20.98
CA GLU A 77 43.10 32.93 -20.07
C GLU A 77 42.44 34.30 -20.22
N LEU A 78 42.09 34.69 -21.44
CA LEU A 78 41.38 35.94 -21.71
C LEU A 78 39.96 35.87 -21.15
N HIS A 79 39.23 34.79 -21.44
CA HIS A 79 37.89 34.58 -20.91
C HIS A 79 37.88 34.63 -19.38
N LEU A 80 38.81 33.96 -18.68
CA LEU A 80 38.80 33.94 -17.21
C LEU A 80 38.94 35.33 -16.58
N LYS A 81 39.67 36.25 -17.22
CA LYS A 81 39.78 37.64 -16.78
C LYS A 81 38.47 38.40 -16.99
N GLU A 82 37.75 38.15 -18.07
CA GLU A 82 36.53 38.87 -18.45
C GLU A 82 35.23 38.20 -17.98
N CYS A 83 35.30 36.94 -17.55
CA CYS A 83 34.16 36.13 -17.16
C CYS A 83 33.32 36.83 -16.09
N GLY A 84 32.06 37.14 -16.42
CA GLY A 84 31.13 37.75 -15.46
C GLY A 84 30.84 36.88 -14.23
N TYR A 85 31.09 35.57 -14.32
CA TYR A 85 30.93 34.61 -13.23
C TYR A 85 32.21 34.39 -12.40
N ARG A 86 33.26 35.18 -12.66
CA ARG A 86 34.49 35.12 -11.86
C ARG A 86 34.20 35.50 -10.40
N PRO A 87 34.74 34.77 -9.41
CA PRO A 87 34.62 35.13 -8.00
C PRO A 87 35.27 36.47 -7.71
N ILE A 88 34.59 37.30 -6.95
CA ILE A 88 35.12 38.53 -6.33
C ILE A 88 34.70 38.58 -4.87
N ILE A 89 35.45 39.32 -4.07
CA ILE A 89 35.17 39.54 -2.64
C ILE A 89 34.76 41.00 -2.44
N CYS A 90 33.67 41.24 -1.71
CA CYS A 90 33.27 42.59 -1.33
C CYS A 90 34.23 43.19 -0.30
N GLU A 91 34.73 44.39 -0.57
CA GLU A 91 35.67 45.10 0.32
C GLU A 91 35.01 45.56 1.63
N GLN A 92 33.68 45.72 1.65
CA GLN A 92 32.95 46.21 2.82
C GLN A 92 32.55 45.07 3.77
N CYS A 93 31.97 43.98 3.24
CA CYS A 93 31.43 42.89 4.05
C CYS A 93 32.23 41.58 3.97
N GLY A 94 33.20 41.48 3.06
CA GLY A 94 34.05 40.29 2.90
C GLY A 94 33.38 39.07 2.27
N SER A 95 32.13 39.18 1.78
CA SER A 95 31.45 38.06 1.12
C SER A 95 32.00 37.82 -0.29
N GLU A 96 32.05 36.55 -0.70
CA GLU A 96 32.45 36.14 -2.04
C GLU A 96 31.23 35.88 -2.93
N PHE A 97 31.19 36.47 -4.12
CA PHE A 97 30.13 36.30 -5.11
C PHE A 97 30.65 36.50 -6.54
N SER A 98 29.79 36.33 -7.54
CA SER A 98 30.16 36.50 -8.95
C SER A 98 30.19 37.98 -9.35
N PHE A 99 31.16 38.38 -10.19
CA PHE A 99 31.32 39.77 -10.62
C PHE A 99 30.04 40.41 -11.19
N ASN A 100 29.25 39.66 -11.96
CA ASN A 100 27.98 40.13 -12.52
C ASN A 100 26.93 40.52 -11.46
N SER A 101 27.01 39.97 -10.25
CA SER A 101 26.12 40.28 -9.12
C SER A 101 26.62 41.45 -8.26
N LYS A 102 27.75 42.10 -8.61
CA LYS A 102 28.34 43.16 -7.79
C LYS A 102 27.39 44.34 -7.53
N GLN A 103 26.75 44.83 -8.58
CA GLN A 103 25.86 45.98 -8.48
C GLN A 103 24.64 45.67 -7.59
N GLU A 104 24.04 44.49 -7.77
CA GLU A 104 22.93 44.03 -6.94
C GLU A 104 23.35 43.83 -5.49
N HIS A 105 24.52 43.24 -5.27
CA HIS A 105 25.08 43.07 -3.93
C HIS A 105 25.23 44.43 -3.22
N ASP A 106 25.88 45.40 -3.85
CA ASP A 106 26.13 46.72 -3.25
C ASP A 106 24.80 47.43 -2.90
N LEU A 107 23.85 47.43 -3.83
CA LEU A 107 22.57 48.13 -3.69
C LEU A 107 21.56 47.47 -2.76
N GLU A 108 21.53 46.13 -2.67
CA GLU A 108 20.42 45.42 -2.00
C GLU A 108 20.88 44.44 -0.91
N GLN A 109 22.09 43.87 -1.01
CA GLN A 109 22.46 42.70 -0.19
C GLN A 109 23.58 42.97 0.83
N CYS A 110 24.51 43.89 0.54
CA CYS A 110 25.68 44.17 1.37
C CYS A 110 25.27 44.62 2.79
N PRO A 111 25.55 43.87 3.86
CA PRO A 111 25.14 44.24 5.21
C PRO A 111 25.79 45.53 5.73
N GLU A 112 26.95 45.87 5.16
CA GLU A 112 27.80 46.99 5.57
C GLU A 112 27.56 48.27 4.74
N ALA A 113 26.76 48.19 3.67
CA ALA A 113 26.41 49.36 2.87
C ALA A 113 25.60 50.36 3.70
N LEU A 114 25.92 51.65 3.54
CA LEU A 114 25.15 52.74 4.13
C LEU A 114 23.83 52.91 3.37
N VAL A 115 22.73 52.79 4.10
CA VAL A 115 21.37 52.97 3.59
C VAL A 115 20.64 54.01 4.43
N SER A 116 19.75 54.75 3.77
CA SER A 116 18.87 55.69 4.44
C SER A 116 17.64 54.97 5.02
N CYS A 117 17.09 55.52 6.10
CA CYS A 117 15.88 54.97 6.70
C CYS A 117 14.68 55.03 5.76
N THR A 118 13.97 53.90 5.60
CA THR A 118 12.76 53.79 4.76
C THR A 118 11.60 54.67 5.22
N TYR A 119 11.60 55.09 6.49
CA TYR A 119 10.63 56.04 7.05
C TYR A 119 11.03 57.51 6.86
N LEU A 120 12.06 57.78 6.04
CA LEU A 120 12.51 59.12 5.69
C LEU A 120 12.81 59.99 6.94
N CYS A 121 13.38 59.37 7.97
CA CYS A 121 13.81 60.07 9.19
C CYS A 121 15.07 60.92 8.98
N GLY A 122 15.75 60.76 7.85
CA GLY A 122 16.96 61.49 7.47
C GLY A 122 18.27 60.89 8.02
N GLN A 123 18.21 59.78 8.75
CA GLN A 123 19.41 59.08 9.24
C GLN A 123 19.90 58.04 8.23
N GLU A 124 21.23 57.95 8.09
CA GLU A 124 21.94 56.92 7.34
C GLU A 124 22.64 55.97 8.29
N MET A 125 22.62 54.68 7.98
CA MET A 125 23.24 53.62 8.79
C MET A 125 23.58 52.40 7.95
N LYS A 126 24.35 51.47 8.52
CA LYS A 126 24.62 50.19 7.87
C LYS A 126 23.33 49.39 7.71
N ARG A 127 23.14 48.75 6.55
CA ARG A 127 21.95 47.94 6.22
C ARG A 127 21.57 46.95 7.33
N ARG A 128 22.56 46.30 7.95
CA ARG A 128 22.32 45.37 9.07
C ARG A 128 21.64 45.99 10.30
N LEU A 129 21.81 47.30 10.53
CA LEU A 129 21.23 48.04 11.66
C LEU A 129 19.86 48.65 11.33
N LEU A 130 19.44 48.59 10.06
CA LEU A 130 18.21 49.23 9.61
C LEU A 130 16.96 48.65 10.29
N GLU A 131 16.91 47.33 10.48
CA GLU A 131 15.77 46.68 11.14
C GLU A 131 15.66 47.07 12.62
N ASP A 132 16.79 47.11 13.35
CA ASP A 132 16.82 47.56 14.74
C ASP A 132 16.36 49.03 14.84
N HIS A 133 16.81 49.88 13.91
CA HIS A 133 16.36 51.27 13.84
C HIS A 133 14.87 51.38 13.54
N LYS A 134 14.32 50.58 12.60
CA LYS A 134 12.88 50.60 12.27
C LYS A 134 12.01 50.36 13.50
N ALA A 135 12.47 49.56 14.46
CA ALA A 135 11.74 49.32 15.70
C ALA A 135 11.59 50.58 16.56
N VAL A 136 12.62 51.44 16.60
CA VAL A 136 12.72 52.63 17.45
C VAL A 136 12.66 53.97 16.69
N CYS A 137 12.42 53.94 15.38
CA CYS A 137 12.48 55.13 14.54
C CYS A 137 11.39 56.14 14.94
N PRO A 138 11.74 57.43 15.14
CA PRO A 138 10.77 58.45 15.54
C PRO A 138 9.71 58.75 14.46
N LYS A 139 10.01 58.43 13.18
CA LYS A 139 9.07 58.54 12.06
C LYS A 139 8.40 57.21 11.71
N LYS A 140 8.56 56.17 12.54
CA LYS A 140 7.83 54.91 12.37
C LYS A 140 6.32 55.20 12.32
N PRO A 141 5.58 54.64 11.34
CA PRO A 141 4.13 54.76 11.33
C PRO A 141 3.55 54.19 12.62
N ALA A 142 2.76 55.01 13.30
CA ALA A 142 1.93 54.60 14.41
C ALA A 142 0.61 54.03 13.88
N GLU A 143 0.02 53.13 14.66
CA GLU A 143 -1.29 52.56 14.40
C GLU A 143 -2.27 53.14 15.42
N CYS A 144 -3.52 53.38 15.01
CA CYS A 144 -4.55 53.83 15.92
C CYS A 144 -4.81 52.80 17.04
N GLN A 145 -4.99 53.26 18.28
CA GLN A 145 -5.32 52.39 19.41
C GLN A 145 -6.59 51.54 19.21
N PHE A 146 -7.52 51.99 18.36
CA PHE A 146 -8.76 51.28 18.00
C PHE A 146 -8.57 50.23 16.90
N LYS A 147 -7.34 49.95 16.47
CA LYS A 147 -7.06 48.89 15.48
C LYS A 147 -7.59 47.53 15.92
N ILE A 148 -7.55 47.23 17.22
CA ILE A 148 -8.13 46.00 17.80
C ILE A 148 -9.65 45.87 17.57
N LEU A 149 -10.35 47.00 17.35
CA LEU A 149 -11.79 47.04 17.07
C LEU A 149 -12.08 47.15 15.57
N GLY A 150 -11.05 47.27 14.72
CA GLY A 150 -11.18 47.33 13.26
C GLY A 150 -10.77 48.65 12.62
N CYS A 151 -10.23 49.62 13.36
CA CYS A 151 -9.71 50.84 12.73
C CYS A 151 -8.48 50.52 11.84
N THR A 152 -8.49 50.98 10.60
CA THR A 152 -7.43 50.71 9.61
C THR A 152 -6.44 51.88 9.46
N PHE A 153 -6.62 52.97 10.22
CA PHE A 153 -5.78 54.14 10.10
C PHE A 153 -4.35 53.88 10.61
N THR A 154 -3.37 54.19 9.76
CA THR A 154 -1.94 54.18 10.07
C THR A 154 -1.32 55.45 9.50
N GLY A 155 -0.40 56.06 10.24
CA GLY A 155 0.20 57.33 9.85
C GLY A 155 1.35 57.71 10.76
N SER A 156 1.89 58.92 10.63
CA SER A 156 2.85 59.43 11.61
C SER A 156 2.21 59.54 13.00
N SER A 157 3.04 59.57 14.05
CA SER A 157 2.53 59.70 15.43
C SER A 157 1.65 60.93 15.63
N GLU A 158 1.92 62.04 14.92
CA GLU A 158 1.09 63.25 15.01
C GLU A 158 -0.26 63.09 14.29
N GLU A 159 -0.26 62.46 13.11
CA GLU A 159 -1.48 62.18 12.34
C GLU A 159 -2.39 61.21 13.08
N VAL A 160 -1.83 60.15 13.68
CA VAL A 160 -2.60 59.21 14.51
C VAL A 160 -3.20 59.91 15.71
N ARG A 161 -2.44 60.77 16.41
CA ARG A 161 -2.98 61.54 17.55
C ARG A 161 -4.12 62.48 17.14
N LYS A 162 -4.05 63.10 15.96
CA LYS A 162 -5.14 63.92 15.41
C LYS A 162 -6.35 63.06 15.03
N HIS A 163 -6.13 61.91 14.41
CA HIS A 163 -7.18 60.96 14.09
C HIS A 163 -7.88 60.43 15.34
N GLU A 164 -7.14 60.08 16.41
CA GLU A 164 -7.70 59.62 17.69
C GLU A 164 -8.59 60.66 18.39
N GLN A 165 -8.44 61.95 18.06
CA GLN A 165 -9.33 63.02 18.53
C GLN A 165 -10.63 63.11 17.71
N ASP A 166 -10.66 62.53 16.51
CA ASP A 166 -11.90 62.38 15.74
C ASP A 166 -12.73 61.22 16.31
N VAL A 167 -13.66 61.58 17.19
CA VAL A 167 -14.58 60.63 17.82
C VAL A 167 -15.57 60.05 16.80
N GLY A 168 -15.85 60.76 15.69
CA GLY A 168 -16.84 60.36 14.70
C GLY A 168 -16.45 59.07 13.98
N SER A 169 -15.22 59.01 13.47
CA SER A 169 -14.69 57.80 12.81
C SER A 169 -14.61 56.60 13.76
N HIS A 170 -14.19 56.82 15.02
CA HIS A 170 -14.14 55.75 16.02
C HIS A 170 -15.51 55.28 16.47
N PHE A 171 -16.50 56.18 16.56
CA PHE A 171 -17.88 55.80 16.87
C PHE A 171 -18.47 54.90 15.78
N GLN A 172 -18.18 55.18 14.50
CA GLN A 172 -18.57 54.30 13.40
C GLN A 172 -17.93 52.91 13.53
N VAL A 173 -16.62 52.83 13.79
CA VAL A 173 -15.92 51.55 14.00
C VAL A 173 -16.53 50.77 15.18
N LEU A 174 -16.88 51.45 16.28
CA LEU A 174 -17.54 50.85 17.43
C LEU A 174 -18.94 50.32 17.08
N LEU A 175 -19.73 51.07 16.31
CA LEU A 175 -21.04 50.63 15.84
C LEU A 175 -20.94 49.43 14.91
N GLU A 176 -20.00 49.44 13.96
CA GLU A 176 -19.71 48.30 13.08
C GLU A 176 -19.31 47.07 13.89
N CYS A 177 -18.33 47.21 14.80
CA CYS A 177 -17.91 46.14 15.69
C CYS A 177 -19.07 45.58 16.53
N PHE A 178 -19.89 46.45 17.12
CA PHE A 178 -21.05 46.05 17.91
C PHE A 178 -22.12 45.32 17.07
N THR A 179 -22.42 45.83 15.87
CA THR A 179 -23.39 45.19 14.97
C THR A 179 -22.89 43.84 14.50
N THR A 180 -21.62 43.71 14.12
CA THR A 180 -21.00 42.43 13.77
C THR A 180 -21.06 41.46 14.94
N PHE A 181 -20.68 41.90 16.14
CA PHE A 181 -20.73 41.06 17.34
C PHE A 181 -22.16 40.60 17.66
N ARG A 182 -23.15 41.51 17.55
CA ARG A 182 -24.56 41.20 17.75
C ARG A 182 -25.07 40.17 16.74
N LEU A 183 -24.70 40.29 15.47
CA LEU A 183 -25.07 39.31 14.44
C LEU A 183 -24.43 37.95 14.70
N GLN A 184 -23.14 37.92 15.05
CA GLN A 184 -22.44 36.69 15.42
C GLN A 184 -23.06 36.03 16.65
N SER A 185 -23.48 36.82 17.65
CA SER A 185 -24.17 36.31 18.84
C SER A 185 -25.52 35.68 18.51
N LEU A 186 -26.30 36.29 17.60
CA LEU A 186 -27.59 35.75 17.17
C LEU A 186 -27.40 34.44 16.37
N GLU A 187 -26.41 34.41 15.47
CA GLU A 187 -26.09 33.20 14.72
C GLU A 187 -25.60 32.07 15.64
N MET A 188 -24.77 32.39 16.64
CA MET A 188 -24.33 31.45 17.66
C MET A 188 -25.51 30.86 18.46
N GLN A 189 -26.48 31.68 18.83
CA GLN A 189 -27.70 31.21 19.52
C GLN A 189 -28.50 30.24 18.66
N LYS A 190 -28.69 30.57 17.37
CA LYS A 190 -29.39 29.69 16.42
C LYS A 190 -28.67 28.34 16.25
N ASN A 191 -27.35 28.36 16.08
CA ASN A 191 -26.54 27.15 15.97
C ASN A 191 -26.62 26.28 17.24
N LEU A 192 -26.67 26.90 18.41
CA LEU A 192 -26.82 26.21 19.68
C LEU A 192 -28.20 25.56 19.82
N GLU A 193 -29.28 26.23 19.40
CA GLU A 193 -30.62 25.64 19.35
C GLU A 193 -30.72 24.47 18.37
N GLU A 194 -30.15 24.60 17.19
CA GLU A 194 -30.11 23.52 16.19
C GLU A 194 -29.34 22.30 16.72
N THR A 195 -28.19 22.54 17.34
CA THR A 195 -27.39 21.47 17.96
C THR A 195 -28.17 20.76 19.07
N LYS A 196 -28.91 21.50 19.91
CA LYS A 196 -29.79 20.90 20.92
C LYS A 196 -30.89 20.04 20.31
N ARG A 197 -31.56 20.51 19.24
CA ARG A 197 -32.58 19.71 18.52
C ARG A 197 -31.98 18.44 17.92
N ASN A 198 -30.78 18.54 17.35
CA ASN A 198 -30.09 17.38 16.79
C ASN A 198 -29.68 16.37 17.87
N GLN A 199 -29.25 16.84 19.04
CA GLN A 199 -28.96 15.98 20.20
C GLN A 199 -30.22 15.21 20.64
N GLU A 200 -31.36 15.89 20.79
CA GLU A 200 -32.64 15.25 21.16
C GLU A 200 -33.08 14.20 20.13
N ARG A 201 -32.87 14.48 18.83
CA ARG A 201 -33.16 13.52 17.75
C ARG A 201 -32.27 12.28 17.85
N ILE A 202 -30.97 12.45 18.06
CA ILE A 202 -30.02 11.34 18.22
C ILE A 202 -30.38 10.52 19.45
N ASP A 203 -30.66 11.15 20.59
CA ASP A 203 -31.06 10.46 21.83
C ASP A 203 -32.30 9.60 21.62
N ASN A 204 -33.29 10.10 20.89
CA ASN A 204 -34.49 9.34 20.56
C ASN A 204 -34.20 8.15 19.64
N ILE A 205 -33.34 8.32 18.63
CA ILE A 205 -32.90 7.22 17.75
C ILE A 205 -32.17 6.15 18.56
N VAL A 206 -31.23 6.54 19.42
CA VAL A 206 -30.48 5.63 20.28
C VAL A 206 -31.41 4.84 21.20
N LYS A 207 -32.38 5.51 21.84
CA LYS A 207 -33.39 4.84 22.69
C LYS A 207 -34.21 3.81 21.90
N ASN A 208 -34.62 4.14 20.67
CA ASN A 208 -35.38 3.24 19.82
C ASN A 208 -34.56 2.02 19.40
N ILE A 209 -33.32 2.23 18.92
CA ILE A 209 -32.40 1.15 18.57
C ILE A 209 -32.11 0.25 19.78
N HIS A 210 -31.88 0.85 20.94
CA HIS A 210 -31.65 0.09 22.17
C HIS A 210 -32.85 -0.80 22.53
N ARG A 211 -34.08 -0.27 22.41
CA ARG A 211 -35.31 -1.06 22.63
C ARG A 211 -35.43 -2.22 21.65
N GLU A 212 -35.17 -1.99 20.36
CA GLU A 212 -35.20 -3.05 19.34
C GLU A 212 -34.14 -4.12 19.58
N LEU A 213 -32.90 -3.73 19.89
CA LEU A 213 -31.82 -4.66 20.20
C LEU A 213 -32.16 -5.52 21.42
N LYS A 214 -32.74 -4.92 22.46
CA LYS A 214 -33.17 -5.65 23.66
C LYS A 214 -34.22 -6.71 23.32
N LEU A 215 -35.20 -6.39 22.47
CA LEU A 215 -36.21 -7.35 22.00
C LEU A 215 -35.58 -8.48 21.17
N LYS A 216 -34.70 -8.14 20.21
CA LYS A 216 -34.00 -9.14 19.39
C LYS A 216 -33.14 -10.08 20.25
N MET A 217 -32.50 -9.56 21.29
CA MET A 217 -31.70 -10.34 22.22
C MET A 217 -32.56 -11.33 23.00
N VAL A 218 -33.71 -10.91 23.54
CA VAL A 218 -34.65 -11.83 24.22
C VAL A 218 -35.12 -12.93 23.27
N GLN A 219 -35.54 -12.58 22.05
CA GLN A 219 -35.95 -13.57 21.03
C GLN A 219 -34.82 -14.53 20.61
N GLN A 220 -33.56 -14.08 20.67
CA GLN A 220 -32.41 -14.92 20.37
C GLN A 220 -32.13 -15.89 21.52
N VAL A 221 -32.22 -15.43 22.77
CA VAL A 221 -32.08 -16.28 23.96
C VAL A 221 -33.16 -17.35 24.00
N GLU A 222 -34.43 -17.00 23.74
CA GLU A 222 -35.52 -17.99 23.67
C GLU A 222 -35.26 -19.07 22.60
N ARG A 223 -34.78 -18.67 21.43
CA ARG A 223 -34.41 -19.62 20.37
C ARG A 223 -33.25 -20.53 20.77
N LEU A 224 -32.27 -20.02 21.51
CA LEU A 224 -31.15 -20.82 22.02
C LEU A 224 -31.62 -21.85 23.05
N ILE A 225 -32.50 -21.47 23.98
CA ILE A 225 -33.07 -22.39 24.97
C ILE A 225 -33.81 -23.55 24.28
N ILE A 226 -34.64 -23.25 23.27
CA ILE A 226 -35.35 -24.29 22.50
C ILE A 226 -34.37 -25.21 21.75
N ALA A 227 -33.30 -24.64 21.18
CA ALA A 227 -32.29 -25.43 20.49
C ALA A 227 -31.52 -26.35 21.46
N GLU A 228 -31.18 -25.86 22.65
CA GLU A 228 -30.52 -26.64 23.70
C GLU A 228 -31.39 -27.83 24.15
N GLN A 229 -32.68 -27.59 24.39
CA GLN A 229 -33.64 -28.66 24.72
C GLN A 229 -33.73 -29.73 23.63
N LYS A 230 -33.74 -29.34 22.34
CA LYS A 230 -33.73 -30.29 21.22
C LYS A 230 -32.44 -31.10 21.13
N VAL A 231 -31.30 -30.47 21.42
CA VAL A 231 -30.02 -31.19 21.47
C VAL A 231 -30.05 -32.24 22.57
N GLU A 232 -30.59 -31.91 23.74
CA GLU A 232 -30.72 -32.85 24.85
C GLU A 232 -31.66 -34.03 24.51
N GLU A 233 -32.78 -33.76 23.82
CA GLU A 233 -33.68 -34.80 23.31
C GLU A 233 -32.97 -35.72 22.30
N HIS A 234 -32.22 -35.15 21.34
CA HIS A 234 -31.46 -35.94 20.38
C HIS A 234 -30.34 -36.76 21.05
N VAL A 235 -29.72 -36.25 22.11
CA VAL A 235 -28.73 -37.01 22.90
C VAL A 235 -29.40 -38.22 23.56
N GLN A 236 -30.61 -38.07 24.11
CA GLN A 236 -31.37 -39.18 24.68
C GLN A 236 -31.75 -40.23 23.61
N GLN A 237 -32.24 -39.78 22.45
CA GLN A 237 -32.55 -40.68 21.32
C GLN A 237 -31.30 -41.41 20.81
N LEU A 238 -30.15 -40.74 20.75
CA LEU A 238 -28.89 -41.38 20.37
C LEU A 238 -28.46 -42.44 21.39
N ALA A 239 -28.66 -42.18 22.69
CA ALA A 239 -28.36 -43.17 23.74
C ALA A 239 -29.19 -44.44 23.56
N THR A 240 -30.50 -44.33 23.33
CA THR A 240 -31.37 -45.50 23.12
C THR A 240 -30.98 -46.30 21.88
N VAL A 241 -30.73 -45.63 20.76
CA VAL A 241 -30.26 -46.29 19.52
C VAL A 241 -28.91 -46.98 19.73
N THR A 242 -28.04 -46.41 20.55
CA THR A 242 -26.74 -47.00 20.86
C THR A 242 -26.90 -48.27 21.71
N GLU A 243 -27.80 -48.28 22.69
CA GLU A 243 -28.13 -49.46 23.49
C GLU A 243 -28.76 -50.57 22.61
N GLU A 244 -29.71 -50.23 21.74
CA GLU A 244 -30.31 -51.17 20.79
C GLU A 244 -29.28 -51.77 19.84
N ALA A 245 -28.35 -50.94 19.33
CA ALA A 245 -27.25 -51.40 18.49
C ALA A 245 -26.30 -52.34 19.25
N GLN A 246 -26.01 -52.07 20.53
CA GLN A 246 -25.24 -52.96 21.38
C GLN A 246 -25.94 -54.30 21.62
N HIS A 247 -27.23 -54.29 21.92
CA HIS A 247 -28.02 -55.51 22.10
C HIS A 247 -28.03 -56.35 20.82
N THR A 248 -28.30 -55.71 19.67
CA THR A 248 -28.30 -56.36 18.37
C THR A 248 -26.92 -56.97 18.06
N ARG A 249 -25.84 -56.26 18.38
CA ARG A 249 -24.47 -56.76 18.24
C ARG A 249 -24.22 -58.00 19.10
N GLN A 250 -24.68 -58.02 20.35
CA GLN A 250 -24.57 -59.19 21.24
C GLN A 250 -25.38 -60.38 20.70
N SER A 251 -26.61 -60.16 20.22
CA SER A 251 -27.41 -61.22 19.60
C SER A 251 -26.74 -61.81 18.36
N ILE A 252 -26.12 -60.96 17.53
CA ILE A 252 -25.32 -61.42 16.37
C ILE A 252 -24.14 -62.28 16.83
N GLU A 253 -23.44 -61.92 17.90
CA GLU A 253 -22.35 -62.73 18.46
C GLU A 253 -22.84 -64.08 19.00
N GLN A 254 -23.98 -64.12 19.69
CA GLN A 254 -24.61 -65.36 20.16
C GLN A 254 -25.00 -66.27 18.98
N LEU A 255 -25.63 -65.72 17.95
CA LEU A 255 -25.97 -66.48 16.74
C LEU A 255 -24.72 -67.03 16.05
N LYS A 256 -23.64 -66.22 15.96
CA LYS A 256 -22.36 -66.68 15.42
C LYS A 256 -21.78 -67.85 16.22
N ALA A 257 -21.96 -67.89 17.54
CA ALA A 257 -21.50 -68.99 18.38
C ALA A 257 -22.29 -70.30 18.19
N LEU A 258 -23.54 -70.23 17.73
CA LEU A 258 -24.36 -71.42 17.44
C LEU A 258 -24.00 -72.09 16.11
N ILE A 259 -23.44 -71.35 15.14
CA ILE A 259 -23.02 -71.89 13.83
C ILE A 259 -22.15 -73.16 13.95
N PRO A 260 -21.05 -73.19 14.73
CA PRO A 260 -20.23 -74.40 14.88
C PRO A 260 -20.99 -75.55 15.56
N GLN A 261 -21.97 -75.26 16.43
CA GLN A 261 -22.78 -76.29 17.07
C GLN A 261 -23.73 -76.95 16.07
N VAL A 262 -24.41 -76.17 15.23
CA VAL A 262 -25.29 -76.71 14.16
C VAL A 262 -24.46 -77.56 13.22
N ALA A 263 -23.30 -77.05 12.76
CA ALA A 263 -22.38 -77.83 11.93
C ALA A 263 -21.91 -79.14 12.59
N SER A 264 -21.84 -79.20 13.93
CA SER A 264 -21.53 -80.42 14.67
C SER A 264 -22.71 -81.39 14.73
N HIS A 265 -23.93 -80.89 14.96
CA HIS A 265 -25.15 -81.71 14.96
C HIS A 265 -25.42 -82.28 13.57
N ASP A 266 -25.22 -81.51 12.50
CA ASP A 266 -25.34 -82.00 11.12
C ASP A 266 -24.39 -83.17 10.87
N ARG A 267 -23.14 -83.09 11.34
CA ARG A 267 -22.19 -84.21 11.27
C ARG A 267 -22.67 -85.45 12.05
N GLN A 268 -23.30 -85.25 13.21
CA GLN A 268 -23.85 -86.36 14.02
C GLN A 268 -25.07 -87.00 13.35
N VAL A 269 -25.98 -86.20 12.79
CA VAL A 269 -27.15 -86.70 12.06
C VAL A 269 -26.71 -87.53 10.87
N ALA A 270 -25.78 -87.03 10.06
CA ALA A 270 -25.20 -87.79 8.96
C ALA A 270 -24.59 -89.12 9.42
N SER A 271 -23.90 -89.14 10.58
CA SER A 271 -23.38 -90.39 11.15
C SER A 271 -24.49 -91.35 11.60
N HIS A 272 -25.59 -90.84 12.16
CA HIS A 272 -26.73 -91.67 12.57
C HIS A 272 -27.48 -92.24 11.37
N GLU A 273 -27.62 -91.49 10.27
CA GLU A 273 -28.23 -91.98 9.03
C GLU A 273 -27.45 -93.17 8.47
N ILE A 274 -26.11 -93.09 8.45
CA ILE A 274 -25.25 -94.21 8.05
C ILE A 274 -25.49 -95.43 8.95
N ARG A 275 -25.56 -95.25 10.27
CA ARG A 275 -25.82 -96.34 11.22
C ARG A 275 -27.21 -96.96 11.08
N MET A 276 -28.23 -96.15 10.79
CA MET A 276 -29.58 -96.68 10.57
C MET A 276 -29.63 -97.52 9.30
N ALA A 277 -29.02 -97.04 8.21
CA ALA A 277 -28.92 -97.82 6.98
C ALA A 277 -28.18 -99.15 7.17
N GLU A 278 -27.12 -99.17 7.98
CA GLU A 278 -26.42 -100.39 8.37
C GLU A 278 -27.32 -101.35 9.17
N MET A 279 -28.10 -100.80 10.11
CA MET A 279 -29.02 -101.59 10.93
C MET A 279 -30.20 -102.15 10.13
N ASP A 280 -30.75 -101.37 9.19
CA ASP A 280 -31.82 -101.82 8.27
C ASP A 280 -31.33 -102.96 7.38
N LEU A 281 -30.10 -102.85 6.84
CA LEU A 281 -29.48 -103.94 6.08
C LEU A 281 -29.33 -105.20 6.95
N ARG A 282 -28.92 -105.04 8.21
CA ARG A 282 -28.84 -106.15 9.16
C ARG A 282 -30.21 -106.77 9.45
N PHE A 283 -31.26 -105.97 9.60
CA PHE A 283 -32.63 -106.48 9.77
C PHE A 283 -33.10 -107.27 8.55
N GLN A 284 -32.89 -106.75 7.34
CA GLN A 284 -33.21 -107.47 6.09
C GLN A 284 -32.47 -108.82 5.97
N MET A 285 -31.19 -108.85 6.35
CA MET A 285 -30.42 -110.10 6.40
C MET A 285 -31.00 -111.11 7.41
N ILE A 286 -31.44 -110.65 8.58
CA ILE A 286 -32.06 -111.52 9.59
C ILE A 286 -33.43 -112.02 9.13
N GLU A 287 -34.27 -111.14 8.57
CA GLU A 287 -35.58 -111.51 8.01
C GLU A 287 -35.48 -112.55 6.89
N THR A 288 -34.45 -112.45 6.03
CA THR A 288 -34.20 -113.46 5.00
C THR A 288 -33.59 -114.76 5.54
N ALA A 289 -32.89 -114.71 6.68
CA ALA A 289 -32.31 -115.88 7.32
C ALA A 289 -33.28 -116.64 8.24
N SER A 290 -34.33 -115.99 8.77
CA SER A 290 -35.36 -116.63 9.61
C SER A 290 -36.68 -116.83 8.87
N TYR A 291 -36.80 -117.95 8.14
CA TYR A 291 -38.06 -118.36 7.52
C TYR A 291 -38.82 -119.33 8.46
N ASP A 292 -39.71 -118.81 9.32
CA ASP A 292 -40.58 -119.60 10.21
C ASP A 292 -42.07 -119.60 9.81
N GLY A 293 -42.39 -119.05 8.62
CA GLY A 293 -43.70 -119.20 7.98
C GLY A 293 -44.84 -118.35 8.57
N LYS A 294 -44.57 -117.37 9.44
CA LYS A 294 -45.60 -116.48 9.99
C LYS A 294 -45.59 -115.09 9.35
N LEU A 295 -46.64 -114.78 8.60
CA LEU A 295 -46.89 -113.46 8.02
C LEU A 295 -47.57 -112.54 9.05
N LEU A 296 -46.93 -111.41 9.39
CA LEU A 296 -47.54 -110.31 10.14
C LEU A 296 -48.05 -109.26 9.14
N TRP A 297 -49.36 -109.03 9.09
CA TRP A 297 -49.95 -107.89 8.37
C TRP A 297 -50.30 -106.77 9.36
N LYS A 298 -49.99 -105.53 8.97
CA LYS A 298 -50.33 -104.33 9.74
C LYS A 298 -51.83 -104.01 9.58
N ILE A 299 -52.61 -104.17 10.64
CA ILE A 299 -53.99 -103.65 10.67
C ILE A 299 -53.90 -102.13 10.87
N ARG A 300 -54.33 -101.35 9.88
CA ARG A 300 -54.55 -99.90 10.03
C ARG A 300 -55.93 -99.68 10.67
N ASP A 301 -56.06 -98.64 11.50
CA ASP A 301 -57.31 -98.21 12.14
C ASP A 301 -57.92 -99.17 13.18
N PHE A 302 -57.06 -99.82 13.97
CA PHE A 302 -57.45 -100.71 15.08
C PHE A 302 -58.34 -100.02 16.15
N SER A 303 -58.13 -98.71 16.38
CA SER A 303 -58.85 -97.90 17.37
C SER A 303 -60.34 -97.68 17.06
N HIS A 304 -60.82 -97.91 15.82
CA HIS A 304 -62.23 -97.72 15.46
C HIS A 304 -63.13 -98.96 15.62
N ARG A 305 -62.59 -100.14 15.94
CA ARG A 305 -63.37 -101.41 15.99
C ARG A 305 -63.53 -102.05 17.38
N LYS A 306 -63.15 -101.38 18.46
CA LYS A 306 -63.34 -101.90 19.82
C LYS A 306 -63.95 -100.84 20.74
N ARG A 307 -65.28 -100.88 20.89
CA ARG A 307 -65.94 -100.56 22.17
C ARG A 307 -65.83 -101.79 23.05
#